data_AF-W4M4P1-F1
#
_entry.id   AF-W4M4P1-F1
#
_cell.length_a   1.000
_cell.length_b   1.000
_cell.length_c   1.000
_cell.angle_alpha   90.00
_cell.angle_beta   90.00
_cell.angle_gamma   90.00
#
_symmetry.space_group_name_H-M   'P 1'
#
loop_
_entity.id
_entity.type
_entity.pdbx_description
1 polymer ?
#
loop_
_entity_poly.entity_id
_entity_poly.type
_entity_poly.pdbx_seq_one_letter_code
_entity_poly.pdbx_strand_id
1 'polypeptide(L)' 'MGREDSVEEVLEGLVAQASCLWGPEDAERQRPGLQVSAEHIVQISAHPIPVDLEPRFF' A
#
# COMPACT_ATOMS: atom_id res chain seq x y z
N MET A 1 -8.52 -18.60 -2.64
CA MET A 1 -8.67 -17.43 -3.54
C MET A 1 -8.27 -16.24 -2.70
N GLY A 2 -7.13 -15.62 -2.99
CA GLY A 2 -6.67 -14.46 -2.21
C GLY A 2 -7.67 -13.32 -2.35
N ARG A 3 -7.94 -12.59 -1.28
CA ARG A 3 -8.75 -11.37 -1.35
C ARG A 3 -7.96 -10.38 -2.22
N GLU A 4 -8.52 -9.99 -3.36
CA GLU A 4 -7.99 -8.88 -4.13
C GLU A 4 -8.38 -7.61 -3.38
N ASP A 5 -7.45 -7.08 -2.58
CA ASP A 5 -7.67 -5.80 -1.92
C ASP A 5 -7.79 -4.71 -2.99
N SER A 6 -8.89 -3.96 -2.96
CA SER A 6 -9.09 -2.83 -3.86
C SER A 6 -8.15 -1.68 -3.51
N VAL A 7 -7.83 -0.83 -4.49
CA VAL A 7 -7.02 0.40 -4.26
C VAL A 7 -7.64 1.25 -3.15
N GLU A 8 -8.97 1.31 -3.08
CA GLU A 8 -9.70 2.05 -2.05
C GLU A 8 -9.50 1.45 -0.64
N GLU A 9 -9.61 0.13 -0.48
CA GLU A 9 -9.35 -0.54 0.80
C GLU A 9 -7.91 -0.32 1.28
N VAL A 10 -6.94 -0.41 0.36
CA VAL A 10 -5.53 -0.16 0.68
C VAL A 10 -5.31 1.31 1.05
N LEU A 11 -5.89 2.26 0.30
CA LEU A 11 -5.79 3.69 0.61
C LEU A 11 -6.34 3.99 2.00
N GLU A 12 -7.55 3.54 2.33
CA GLU A 12 -8.17 3.83 3.62
C GLU A 12 -7.35 3.23 4.78
N GLY A 13 -6.74 2.05 4.57
CA GLY A 13 -5.77 1.49 5.50
C GLY A 13 -4.53 2.38 5.68
N LEU A 14 -3.94 2.87 4.59
CA LEU A 14 -2.78 3.77 4.63
C LEU A 14 -3.11 5.12 5.30
N VAL A 15 -4.28 5.70 5.00
CA VAL A 15 -4.75 6.95 5.61
C VAL A 15 -4.97 6.77 7.11
N ALA A 16 -5.57 5.66 7.54
CA ALA A 16 -5.76 5.36 8.95
C ALA A 16 -4.42 5.22 9.70
N GLN A 17 -3.44 4.54 9.09
CA GLN A 17 -2.09 4.41 9.66
C GLN A 17 -1.37 5.76 9.72
N ALA A 18 -1.39 6.54 8.64
CA ALA A 18 -0.81 7.88 8.60
C ALA A 18 -1.46 8.81 9.64
N SER A 19 -2.78 8.72 9.81
CA SER A 19 -3.52 9.49 10.82
C SER A 19 -3.08 9.16 12.24
N CYS A 20 -2.77 7.89 12.51
CA CYS A 20 -2.25 7.43 13.80
C CYS A 20 -0.80 7.91 14.05
N LEU A 21 0.05 7.87 13.03
CA LEU A 21 1.49 8.16 13.15
C LEU A 21 1.81 9.65 13.14
N TRP A 22 1.13 10.42 12.30
CA TRP A 22 1.46 11.82 12.01
C TRP A 22 0.29 12.78 12.26
N GLY A 23 -0.89 12.26 12.61
CA GLY A 23 -2.10 13.06 12.84
C GLY A 23 -2.98 13.20 11.59
N PRO A 24 -4.27 13.50 11.78
CA PRO A 24 -5.27 13.47 10.70
C PRO A 24 -5.05 14.55 9.63
N GLU A 25 -4.59 15.75 10.02
CA GLU A 25 -4.31 16.83 9.06
C GLU A 25 -3.15 16.47 8.11
N ASP A 26 -2.09 15.87 8.67
CA ASP A 26 -0.93 15.42 7.90
C ASP A 26 -1.27 14.23 7.00
N ALA A 27 -2.13 13.32 7.46
CA ALA A 27 -2.63 12.20 6.67
C ALA A 27 -3.44 12.66 5.46
N GLU A 28 -4.38 13.60 5.66
CA GLU A 28 -5.19 14.12 4.55
C GLU A 28 -4.34 14.93 3.56
N ARG A 29 -3.38 15.73 4.06
CA ARG A 29 -2.43 16.45 3.19
C ARG A 29 -1.62 15.49 2.31
N GLN A 30 -1.31 14.30 2.81
CA GLN A 30 -0.57 13.27 2.08
C GLN A 30 -1.45 12.33 1.25
N ARG A 31 -2.78 12.44 1.31
CA ARG A 31 -3.71 11.53 0.64
C ARG A 31 -3.41 11.33 -0.85
N PRO A 32 -3.03 12.35 -1.66
CA PRO A 32 -2.62 12.12 -3.05
C PRO A 32 -1.40 11.20 -3.19
N GLY A 33 -0.42 11.29 -2.29
CA GLY A 33 0.75 10.40 -2.29
C GLY A 33 0.42 9.00 -1.78
N LEU A 34 -0.49 8.89 -0.80
CA LEU A 34 -1.00 7.61 -0.32
C LEU A 34 -1.84 6.89 -1.39
N GLN A 35 -2.58 7.62 -2.22
CA GLN A 35 -3.29 7.07 -3.39
C GLN A 35 -2.35 6.40 -4.39
N VAL A 36 -1.28 7.10 -4.79
CA VAL A 36 -0.26 6.53 -5.69
C VAL A 36 0.40 5.30 -5.06
N SER A 37 0.64 5.33 -3.75
CA SER A 37 1.21 4.19 -3.02
C SER A 37 0.25 2.99 -3.01
N ALA A 38 -1.04 3.22 -2.80
CA ALA A 38 -2.08 2.18 -2.84
C ALA A 38 -2.17 1.52 -4.23
N GLU A 39 -2.16 2.32 -5.30
CA GLU A 39 -2.12 1.83 -6.68
C GLU A 39 -0.91 0.92 -6.94
N HIS A 40 0.29 1.36 -6.51
CA HIS A 40 1.49 0.55 -6.65
C HIS A 40 1.45 -0.75 -5.82
N ILE A 41 0.94 -0.69 -4.59
CA ILE A 41 0.82 -1.87 -3.72
C ILE A 41 -0.10 -2.91 -4.37
N VAL A 42 -1.27 -2.50 -4.86
CA VAL A 42 -2.21 -3.39 -5.55
C VAL A 42 -1.57 -3.96 -6.82
N GLN A 43 -0.92 -3.12 -7.63
CA GLN A 43 -0.24 -3.55 -8.84
C GLN A 43 0.86 -4.58 -8.55
N ILE A 44 1.71 -4.36 -7.56
CA ILE A 44 2.81 -5.27 -7.22
C ILE A 44 2.25 -6.56 -6.61
N SER A 45 1.27 -6.47 -5.72
CA SER A 45 0.65 -7.63 -5.05
C SER A 45 -0.06 -8.57 -6.02
N ALA A 46 -0.51 -8.07 -7.17
CA ALA A 46 -1.08 -8.90 -8.23
C ALA A 46 -0.05 -9.84 -8.90
N HIS A 47 1.25 -9.59 -8.71
CA HIS A 47 2.32 -10.40 -9.27
C HIS A 47 2.81 -11.42 -8.23
N PRO A 48 2.60 -12.73 -8.45
CA PRO A 48 3.10 -13.74 -7.52
C PRO A 48 4.63 -13.74 -7.48
N ILE A 49 5.17 -13.78 -6.27
CA ILE A 49 6.61 -13.94 -6.07
C ILE A 49 6.98 -15.42 -6.30
N PRO A 50 8.00 -15.74 -7.13
CA PRO A 50 8.48 -17.11 -7.28
C PRO A 50 8.91 -17.70 -5.93
N VAL A 51 8.53 -18.94 -5.66
CA VAL A 51 8.82 -19.63 -4.39
C VAL A 51 10.32 -19.89 -4.17
N ASP A 52 11.11 -19.80 -5.23
CA ASP A 52 12.56 -19.98 -5.29
C ASP A 52 13.32 -18.65 -5.43
N LEU A 53 12.64 -17.51 -5.26
CA LEU A 53 13.28 -16.21 -5.32
C LEU A 53 14.20 -16.00 -4.09
N GLU A 54 15.51 -16.13 -4.29
CA GLU A 54 16.48 -15.75 -3.27
C GLU A 54 16.63 -14.22 -3.18
N PRO A 55 16.71 -13.63 -1.98
CA PRO A 55 17.02 -12.22 -1.81
C PRO A 55 18.38 -11.90 -2.43
N ARG A 56 18.39 -11.06 -3.46
CA ARG A 56 19.63 -10.54 -4.03
C ARG A 56 20.08 -9.33 -3.21
N PHE A 57 21.17 -9.47 -2.47
CA PHE A 57 21.86 -8.35 -1.85
C PHE A 57 22.76 -7.71 -2.93
N PHE A 58 22.45 -6.46 -3.29
CA PHE A 58 23.30 -5.62 -4.13
C PHE A 58 24.18 -4.71 -3.26
#